data_AF-A0A3S5DMY0-F1
#
_entry.id   AF-A0A3S5DMY0-F1
#
_cell.length_a   1.000
_cell.length_b   1.000
_cell.length_c   1.000
_cell.angle_alpha   90.00
_cell.angle_beta   90.00
_cell.angle_gamma   90.00
#
_symmetry.space_group_name_H-M   'P 1'
#
loop_
_entity.id
_entity.type
_entity.pdbx_description
1 polymer ?
#
loop_
_entity_poly.entity_id
_entity_poly.type
_entity_poly.pdbx_seq_one_letter_code
_entity_poly.pdbx_strand_id
1 'polypeptide(L)'
;MKEDQKNKIPEDILKQLLSVDPETVYASGYASWQEGDYSRAVIDFSWLVMAQPWSWRAHIALAGTWMMLKEYTTAINFYGHALMLDASHPEPVYQTGVCLKMMGGTRVGERGFSNRNQDELCGCLME
;
A
#
# COMPACT_ATOMS: atom_id res chain seq x y z
N MET A 1 11.54 33.83 -6.91
CA MET A 1 11.14 32.43 -7.18
C MET A 1 11.44 31.63 -5.92
N LYS A 2 10.42 31.30 -5.13
CA LYS A 2 10.54 30.52 -3.89
C LYS A 2 9.68 29.29 -4.07
N GLU A 3 10.29 28.15 -4.42
CA GLU A 3 9.52 26.94 -4.68
C GLU A 3 10.31 25.64 -4.44
N ASP A 4 11.16 25.59 -3.40
CA ASP A 4 11.96 24.37 -3.09
C ASP A 4 11.73 23.86 -1.65
N GLN A 5 10.52 24.00 -1.10
CA GLN A 5 10.13 23.44 0.20
C GLN A 5 9.27 22.17 0.11
N LYS A 6 9.25 21.49 -1.04
CA LYS A 6 8.54 20.21 -1.15
C LYS A 6 9.45 19.04 -0.82
N ASN A 7 9.21 18.48 0.37
CA ASN A 7 9.25 17.05 0.60
C ASN A 7 10.63 16.37 0.67
N LYS A 8 11.61 17.02 1.33
CA LYS A 8 12.74 16.26 1.86
C LYS A 8 12.30 15.65 3.19
N ILE A 9 12.21 14.32 3.22
CA ILE A 9 12.15 13.57 4.48
C ILE A 9 13.37 14.05 5.29
N PRO A 10 13.21 14.54 6.54
CA PRO A 10 14.32 14.99 7.36
C PRO A 10 15.44 13.96 7.34
N GLU A 11 16.68 14.36 7.07
CA GLU A 11 17.81 13.42 6.96
C GLU A 11 17.99 12.59 8.24
N ASP A 12 17.58 13.14 9.38
CA ASP A 12 17.53 12.44 10.67
C ASP A 12 16.56 11.25 10.66
N ILE A 13 15.40 11.40 10.02
CA ILE A 13 14.41 10.32 9.87
C ILE A 13 14.95 9.25 8.92
N LEU A 14 15.61 9.65 7.83
CA LEU A 14 16.28 8.70 6.92
C LEU A 14 17.39 7.92 7.64
N LYS A 15 18.17 8.60 8.49
CA LYS A 15 19.23 7.96 9.28
C LYS A 15 18.66 6.98 10.31
N GLN A 16 17.55 7.32 10.97
CA GLN A 16 16.84 6.42 11.87
C GLN A 16 16.24 5.23 11.12
N LEU A 17 15.61 5.46 9.96
CA LEU A 17 15.08 4.41 9.07
C LEU A 17 16.17 3.44 8.60
N LEU A 18 17.37 3.95 8.30
CA LEU A 18 18.49 3.13 7.85
C LEU A 18 19.27 2.47 9.01
N SER A 19 19.04 2.87 10.26
CA SER A 19 19.79 2.36 11.41
C SER A 19 19.31 0.99 11.89
N VAL A 20 18.07 0.64 11.57
CA VAL A 20 17.46 -0.65 11.93
C VAL A 20 17.55 -1.56 10.71
N ASP A 21 18.03 -2.78 10.90
CA ASP A 21 18.13 -3.77 9.83
C ASP A 21 16.72 -4.13 9.31
N PRO A 22 16.41 -3.87 8.03
CA PRO A 22 15.08 -4.15 7.49
C PRO A 22 14.66 -5.63 7.60
N GLU A 23 15.59 -6.58 7.59
CA GLU A 23 15.22 -7.99 7.72
C GLU A 23 14.68 -8.29 9.14
N THR A 24 15.19 -7.60 10.16
CA THR A 24 14.69 -7.73 11.54
C THR A 24 13.27 -7.19 11.69
N VAL A 25 12.97 -6.05 11.05
CA VAL A 25 11.63 -5.47 11.04
C VAL A 25 10.68 -6.38 10.24
N TYR A 26 11.15 -7.00 9.16
CA TYR A 26 10.37 -7.95 8.38
C TYR A 26 9.99 -9.18 9.22
N ALA A 27 10.96 -9.74 9.95
CA ALA A 27 10.71 -10.86 10.84
C ALA A 27 9.72 -10.50 11.97
N SER A 28 9.82 -9.30 12.55
CA SER A 28 8.89 -8.78 13.56
C SER A 28 7.47 -8.65 13.01
N GLY A 29 7.32 -7.99 11.85
CA GLY A 29 6.03 -7.81 11.19
C GLY A 29 5.40 -9.16 10.80
N TYR A 30 6.22 -10.10 10.32
CA TYR A 30 5.77 -11.44 9.98
C TYR A 30 5.33 -12.24 11.21
N ALA A 31 6.07 -12.15 12.33
CA ALA A 31 5.65 -12.77 13.58
C ALA A 31 4.30 -12.22 14.06
N SER A 32 4.13 -10.89 14.04
CA SER A 32 2.85 -10.25 14.38
C SER A 32 1.71 -10.68 13.44
N TRP A 33 1.99 -10.85 12.15
CA TRP A 33 1.03 -11.35 11.17
C TRP A 33 0.61 -12.79 11.46
N GLN A 34 1.54 -13.66 11.86
CA GLN A 34 1.25 -15.05 12.25
C GLN A 34 0.44 -15.13 13.56
N GLU A 35 0.68 -14.21 14.48
CA GLU A 35 -0.10 -14.07 15.72
C GLU A 35 -1.52 -13.52 15.47
N GLY A 36 -1.79 -13.01 14.26
CA GLY A 36 -3.07 -12.39 13.89
C GLY A 36 -3.21 -10.93 14.31
N ASP A 37 -2.15 -10.32 14.87
CA ASP A 37 -2.10 -8.89 15.16
C ASP A 37 -1.69 -8.10 13.91
N TYR A 38 -2.61 -8.07 12.94
CA TYR A 38 -2.40 -7.37 11.66
C TYR A 38 -2.21 -5.86 11.84
N SER A 39 -2.76 -5.27 12.90
CA SER A 39 -2.57 -3.87 13.29
C SER A 39 -1.10 -3.53 13.54
N ARG A 40 -0.40 -4.36 14.33
CA ARG A 40 1.04 -4.20 14.56
C ARG A 40 1.85 -4.52 13.31
N ALA A 41 1.50 -5.59 12.61
CA ALA A 41 2.16 -5.96 11.36
C ALA A 41 2.10 -4.83 10.32
N VAL A 42 0.98 -4.10 10.22
CA VAL A 42 0.88 -2.93 9.33
C VAL A 42 1.92 -1.87 9.69
N ILE A 43 2.15 -1.60 10.97
CA ILE A 43 3.12 -0.57 11.38
C ILE A 43 4.53 -0.97 10.94
N ASP A 44 4.95 -2.21 11.24
CA ASP A 44 6.26 -2.74 10.89
C ASP A 44 6.48 -2.79 9.36
N PHE A 45 5.48 -3.26 8.60
CA PHE A 45 5.57 -3.29 7.14
C PHE A 45 5.46 -1.91 6.50
N SER A 46 4.75 -0.96 7.10
CA SER A 46 4.72 0.43 6.65
C SER A 46 6.08 1.08 6.81
N TRP A 47 6.73 0.82 7.94
CA TRP A 47 8.11 1.25 8.17
C TRP A 47 9.05 0.65 7.12
N LEU A 48 8.88 -0.62 6.76
CA LEU A 48 9.67 -1.26 5.71
C LEU A 48 9.50 -0.62 4.34
N VAL A 49 8.28 -0.24 3.97
CA VAL A 49 8.01 0.49 2.72
C VAL A 49 8.67 1.87 2.75
N MET A 50 8.70 2.55 3.90
CA MET A 50 9.40 3.84 4.05
C MET A 50 10.91 3.70 3.99
N ALA A 51 11.48 2.65 4.60
CA ALA A 51 12.92 2.39 4.59
C ALA A 51 13.41 1.88 3.24
N GLN A 52 12.61 1.04 2.55
CA GLN A 52 12.93 0.43 1.28
C GLN A 52 11.79 0.61 0.26
N PRO A 53 11.57 1.83 -0.24
CA PRO A 53 10.48 2.13 -1.17
C PRO A 53 10.62 1.44 -2.54
N TRP A 54 11.80 0.90 -2.86
CA TRP A 54 12.07 0.17 -4.09
C TRP A 54 11.98 -1.35 -3.93
N SER A 55 11.64 -1.84 -2.73
CA SER A 55 11.49 -3.27 -2.46
C SER A 55 10.08 -3.73 -2.75
N TRP A 56 9.90 -4.53 -3.81
CA TRP A 56 8.61 -5.16 -4.12
C TRP A 56 8.14 -6.06 -2.96
N ARG A 57 9.07 -6.73 -2.25
CA ARG A 57 8.77 -7.61 -1.11
C ARG A 57 8.14 -6.84 0.06
N ALA A 58 8.61 -5.61 0.33
CA ALA A 58 8.01 -4.76 1.36
C ALA A 58 6.57 -4.37 1.01
N HIS A 59 6.31 -4.04 -0.26
CA HIS A 59 4.98 -3.70 -0.75
C HIS A 59 4.01 -4.89 -0.68
N ILE A 60 4.46 -6.10 -1.04
CA ILE A 60 3.66 -7.33 -0.91
C ILE A 60 3.31 -7.63 0.54
N ALA A 61 4.27 -7.52 1.45
CA ALA A 61 4.03 -7.79 2.86
C ALA A 61 2.99 -6.83 3.45
N LEU A 62 3.11 -5.53 3.15
CA LEU A 62 2.11 -4.54 3.56
C LEU A 62 0.74 -4.82 2.93
N ALA A 63 0.69 -5.10 1.62
CA ALA A 63 -0.54 -5.42 0.91
C ALA A 63 -1.25 -6.66 1.47
N GLY A 64 -0.50 -7.73 1.75
CA GLY A 64 -1.01 -8.95 2.37
C GLY A 64 -1.59 -8.70 3.76
N THR A 65 -0.99 -7.78 4.51
CA THR A 65 -1.48 -7.41 5.84
C THR A 65 -2.79 -6.63 5.75
N TRP A 66 -2.91 -5.68 4.81
CA TRP A 66 -4.17 -4.97 4.53
C TRP A 66 -5.28 -5.90 4.04
N MET A 67 -4.92 -6.91 3.24
CA MET A 67 -5.87 -7.94 2.80
C MET A 67 -6.45 -8.71 4.00
N MET A 68 -5.63 -9.04 5.01
CA MET A 68 -6.10 -9.70 6.24
C MET A 68 -6.98 -8.79 7.10
N LEU A 69 -6.74 -7.48 7.07
CA LEU A 69 -7.61 -6.46 7.65
C LEU A 69 -8.90 -6.22 6.85
N LYS A 70 -9.09 -6.92 5.72
CA LYS A 70 -10.23 -6.79 4.79
C LYS A 70 -10.32 -5.43 4.10
N GLU A 71 -9.24 -4.65 4.15
CA GLU A 71 -9.09 -3.39 3.42
C GLU A 71 -8.59 -3.67 2.00
N TYR A 72 -9.45 -4.30 1.21
CA TYR A 72 -9.10 -4.82 -0.11
C TYR A 72 -8.70 -3.73 -1.11
N THR A 73 -9.29 -2.53 -1.01
CA THR A 73 -8.95 -1.38 -1.87
C THR A 73 -7.49 -0.94 -1.64
N THR A 74 -7.10 -0.80 -0.38
CA THR A 74 -5.74 -0.44 0.02
C THR A 74 -4.74 -1.53 -0.35
N ALA A 75 -5.10 -2.81 -0.12
CA ALA A 75 -4.27 -3.94 -0.50
C ALA A 75 -3.97 -3.96 -2.01
N ILE A 76 -4.99 -3.76 -2.86
CA ILE A 76 -4.83 -3.72 -4.33
C ILE A 76 -3.86 -2.62 -4.76
N ASN A 77 -3.92 -1.43 -4.14
CA ASN A 77 -2.99 -0.35 -4.47
C ASN A 77 -1.53 -0.75 -4.20
N PHE A 78 -1.24 -1.32 -3.02
CA PHE A 78 0.11 -1.76 -2.68
C PHE A 78 0.58 -2.96 -3.51
N TYR A 79 -0.31 -3.89 -3.88
CA TYR A 79 0.01 -4.93 -4.86
C TYR A 79 0.32 -4.34 -6.24
N GLY A 80 -0.39 -3.29 -6.65
CA GLY A 80 -0.09 -2.54 -7.88
C GLY A 80 1.31 -1.94 -7.86
N HIS A 81 1.73 -1.36 -6.73
CA HIS A 81 3.10 -0.86 -6.56
C HIS A 81 4.14 -2.00 -6.63
N ALA A 82 3.89 -3.14 -6.00
CA ALA A 82 4.77 -4.29 -6.09
C ALA A 82 4.92 -4.79 -7.54
N LEU A 83 3.82 -4.82 -8.31
CA LEU A 83 3.82 -5.23 -9.71
C LEU A 83 4.58 -4.23 -10.61
N MET A 84 4.53 -2.94 -10.30
CA MET A 84 5.32 -1.93 -11.03
C MET A 84 6.82 -2.07 -10.77
N LEU A 85 7.20 -2.50 -9.56
CA LEU A 85 8.61 -2.73 -9.19
C LEU A 85 9.14 -4.04 -9.76
N ASP A 86 8.33 -5.10 -9.74
CA ASP A 86 8.65 -6.39 -10.35
C ASP A 86 7.43 -6.98 -11.07
N ALA A 87 7.38 -6.77 -12.38
CA ALA A 87 6.33 -7.28 -13.23
C ALA A 87 6.42 -8.80 -13.48
N SER A 88 7.55 -9.42 -13.14
CA SER A 88 7.78 -10.86 -13.35
C SER A 88 7.22 -11.71 -12.22
N HIS A 89 6.97 -11.11 -11.04
CA HIS A 89 6.46 -11.84 -9.88
C HIS A 89 4.94 -12.05 -10.00
N PRO A 90 4.43 -13.29 -10.01
CA PRO A 90 3.01 -13.56 -10.23
C PRO A 90 2.12 -13.31 -9.00
N GLU A 91 2.72 -13.25 -7.80
CA GLU A 91 1.97 -13.17 -6.54
C GLU A 91 1.08 -11.92 -6.42
N PRO A 92 1.53 -10.68 -6.73
CA PRO A 92 0.69 -9.50 -6.62
C PRO A 92 -0.54 -9.56 -7.52
N VAL A 93 -0.41 -10.14 -8.72
CA VAL A 93 -1.52 -10.33 -9.67
C VAL A 93 -2.53 -11.32 -9.11
N TYR A 94 -2.04 -12.45 -8.60
CA TYR A 94 -2.90 -13.47 -7.99
C TYR A 94 -3.66 -12.90 -6.78
N GLN A 95 -2.96 -12.23 -5.86
CA GLN A 95 -3.55 -11.66 -4.65
C GLN A 95 -4.52 -10.52 -4.96
N THR A 96 -4.24 -9.71 -5.98
CA THR A 96 -5.18 -8.69 -6.48
C THR A 96 -6.49 -9.34 -6.98
N GLY A 97 -6.40 -10.45 -7.71
CA GLY A 97 -7.56 -11.25 -8.12
C GLY A 97 -8.38 -11.77 -6.93
N VAL A 98 -7.71 -12.24 -5.88
CA VAL A 98 -8.35 -12.66 -4.63
C VAL A 98 -9.06 -11.47 -3.96
N CYS A 99 -8.39 -10.33 -3.83
CA CYS A 99 -8.97 -9.11 -3.26
C CYS A 99 -10.21 -8.65 -4.04
N LEU A 100 -10.15 -8.66 -5.38
CA LEU A 100 -11.28 -8.30 -6.24
C LEU A 100 -12.44 -9.27 -6.11
N LYS A 101 -12.19 -10.57 -5.93
CA LYS A 101 -13.24 -11.55 -5.68
C LYS A 101 -13.91 -11.32 -4.33
N MET A 102 -13.13 -11.04 -3.29
CA MET A 102 -13.65 -10.75 -1.94
C MET A 102 -14.46 -9.45 -1.91
N MET A 103 -14.01 -8.42 -2.65
CA MET A 103 -14.74 -7.16 -2.82
C MET A 103 -15.95 -7.29 -3.76
N GLY A 104 -15.89 -8.15 -4.77
CA GLY A 104 -16.99 -8.44 -5.69
C GLY A 104 -18.09 -9.29 -5.06
N GLY A 105 -17.74 -10.14 -4.10
CA GLY A 105 -18.70 -10.89 -3.27
C GLY A 105 -19.59 -9.99 -2.40
N THR A 106 -19.15 -8.76 -2.10
CA THR A 106 -19.95 -7.73 -1.42
C THR A 106 -20.76 -6.84 -2.39
N ARG A 107 -20.60 -6.99 -3.72
CA ARG A 107 -21.25 -6.14 -4.74
C ARG A 107 -22.65 -6.60 -5.18
N VAL A 108 -23.48 -7.02 -4.22
CA VAL A 108 -24.95 -6.85 -4.31
C VAL A 108 -25.46 -5.81 -3.30
N GLY A 109 -24.61 -5.26 -2.42
CA GLY A 109 -25.08 -4.41 -1.31
C GLY A 109 -24.74 -2.92 -1.37
N GLU A 110 -23.62 -2.49 -1.94
CA GLU A 110 -23.12 -1.13 -1.69
C GLU A 110 -22.67 -0.41 -2.96
N ARG A 111 -23.64 -0.07 -3.80
CA ARG A 111 -23.55 1.08 -4.71
C ARG A 111 -24.12 2.30 -3.98
N GLY A 112 -23.56 2.59 -2.81
CA GLY A 112 -24.16 3.49 -1.83
C GLY A 112 -23.13 4.16 -0.92
N PHE A 113 -22.09 4.76 -1.48
CA PHE A 113 -21.38 5.87 -0.82
C PHE A 113 -20.98 6.92 -1.87
N SER A 114 -21.92 7.84 -2.13
CA SER A 114 -21.74 9.29 -2.02
C SER A 114 -20.45 9.70 -1.27
N ASN A 115 -19.70 10.75 -1.58
CA ASN A 115 -19.83 11.86 -2.52
C ASN A 115 -18.53 12.69 -2.38
N ARG A 116 -17.99 13.26 -3.47
CA ARG A 116 -17.55 14.67 -3.59
C ARG A 116 -16.47 14.89 -4.67
N ASN A 117 -16.88 15.71 -5.64
CA ASN A 117 -16.09 16.59 -6.50
C ASN A 117 -15.36 15.95 -7.71
N GLN A 118 -16.12 15.67 -8.77
CA GLN A 118 -15.65 15.82 -10.15
C GLN A 118 -16.69 16.56 -11.03
N ASP A 119 -17.42 17.53 -10.46
CA ASP A 119 -18.31 18.43 -11.21
C ASP A 119 -17.60 19.63 -11.86
N GLU A 120 -16.26 19.68 -11.86
CA GLU A 120 -15.51 20.68 -12.62
C GLU A 120 -14.40 19.97 -13.38
N LEU A 121 -14.54 19.85 -14.72
CA LEU A 121 -13.46 20.01 -15.72
C LEU A 121 -13.76 19.36 -17.10
N CYS A 122 -14.90 18.72 -17.33
CA CYS A 122 -15.33 18.33 -18.69
C CYS A 122 -16.28 19.38 -19.28
N GLY A 123 -15.77 20.60 -19.43
CA GLY A 123 -16.48 21.74 -19.97
C GLY A 123 -15.54 22.76 -20.60
N CYS A 124 -14.62 22.31 -21.47
CA CYS A 124 -13.90 23.21 -22.38
C CYS A 124 -13.61 22.49 -23.70
N LEU A 125 -13.99 23.17 -24.78
CA LEU A 125 -13.56 23.01 -26.18
C LEU A 125 -14.32 21.99 -27.04
N MET A 126 -15.57 22.36 -27.33
CA MET A 126 -16.03 22.40 -28.72
C MET A 126 -15.38 23.64 -29.38
N GLU A 127 -14.49 23.42 -30.34
CA GLU A 127 -14.32 24.24 -31.55
C GLU A 127 -14.41 23.29 -32.75
#